data_AF-A0A0F2J7D4-F1
#
_entry.id   AF-A0A0F2J7D4-F1
#
_cell.length_a   1.000
_cell.length_b   1.000
_cell.length_c   1.000
_cell.angle_alpha   90.00
_cell.angle_beta   90.00
_cell.angle_gamma   90.00
#
_symmetry.space_group_name_H-M   'P 1'
#
loop_
_entity.id
_entity.type
_entity.pdbx_description
1 polymer ?
#
loop_
_entity_poly.entity_id
_entity_poly.type
_entity_poly.pdbx_seq_one_letter_code
_entity_poly.pdbx_strand_id
1 'polypeptide(L)'
;MILARVIGSVWSTRKEESLRGLKFLVIQPVTLTYDETGSPKLTEFGNSLIAADQIGAGEDEIVMVASGSSARQGLTNHNTPIDATIVGIIDKETFEA
;
A
#
# COMPACT_ATOMS: atom_id res chain seq x y z
N MET A 1 -6.03 -8.24 1.44
CA MET A 1 -5.52 -6.86 1.54
C MET A 1 -4.54 -6.81 2.70
N ILE A 2 -3.56 -5.93 2.67
CA ILE A 2 -2.58 -5.74 3.74
C ILE A 2 -2.61 -4.29 4.22
N LEU A 3 -2.27 -4.09 5.49
CA LEU A 3 -2.02 -2.76 6.06
C LEU A 3 -0.56 -2.40 5.78
N ALA A 4 -0.31 -1.18 5.33
CA ALA A 4 1.04 -0.71 5.06
C ALA A 4 1.18 0.78 5.38
N ARG A 5 2.41 1.24 5.63
CA ARG A 5 2.77 2.66 5.72
C ARG A 5 3.43 3.10 4.42
N VAL A 6 3.09 4.27 3.91
CA VAL A 6 3.82 4.88 2.78
C VAL A 6 5.15 5.42 3.29
N ILE A 7 6.25 4.98 2.70
CA ILE A 7 7.62 5.35 3.09
C ILE A 7 8.39 6.06 1.98
N GLY A 8 7.73 6.35 0.85
CA GLY A 8 8.34 7.10 -0.25
C GLY A 8 7.66 6.86 -1.60
N SER A 9 8.34 7.26 -2.66
CA SER A 9 7.87 7.10 -4.04
C SER A 9 8.98 6.64 -4.98
N VAL A 10 8.60 6.05 -6.11
CA VAL A 10 9.54 5.59 -7.13
C VAL A 10 9.14 6.10 -8.51
N TRP A 11 10.14 6.50 -9.29
CA TRP A 11 9.94 6.99 -10.66
C TRP A 11 10.60 6.06 -11.68
N SER A 12 9.84 5.65 -12.69
CA SER A 12 10.37 4.91 -13.84
C SER A 12 9.98 5.61 -15.14
N THR A 13 10.96 6.20 -15.82
CA THR A 13 10.75 6.86 -17.11
C THR A 13 10.53 5.85 -18.23
N ARG A 14 11.20 4.69 -18.16
CA ARG A 14 11.06 3.58 -19.12
C ARG A 14 10.31 2.43 -18.46
N LYS A 15 9.01 2.34 -18.74
CA LYS A 15 8.08 1.33 -18.22
C LYS A 15 7.07 0.95 -19.29
N GLU A 16 6.37 -0.15 -19.06
CA GLU A 16 5.29 -0.63 -19.94
C GLU A 16 4.21 0.47 -20.09
N GLU A 17 3.56 0.53 -21.26
CA GLU A 17 2.69 1.65 -21.62
C GLU A 17 1.49 1.79 -20.68
N SER A 18 0.89 0.67 -20.27
CA SER A 18 -0.25 0.66 -19.35
C SER A 18 0.08 1.11 -17.92
N LEU A 19 1.37 1.16 -17.56
CA LEU A 19 1.84 1.72 -16.28
C LEU A 19 1.97 3.25 -16.31
N ARG A 20 1.78 3.91 -17.47
CA ARG A 20 1.83 5.37 -17.57
C ARG A 20 0.60 6.01 -16.93
N GLY A 21 0.81 7.17 -16.29
CA GLY A 21 -0.24 7.88 -15.55
C GLY A 21 -0.48 7.37 -14.13
N LEU A 22 0.09 6.20 -13.75
CA LEU A 22 0.06 5.73 -12.38
C LEU A 22 1.18 6.38 -11.54
N LYS A 23 0.83 6.75 -10.31
CA LYS A 23 1.81 7.09 -9.27
C LYS A 23 2.25 5.81 -8.57
N PHE A 24 3.54 5.68 -8.27
CA PHE A 24 4.10 4.51 -7.60
C PHE A 24 4.67 4.92 -6.24
N LEU A 25 4.12 4.33 -5.19
CA LEU A 25 4.54 4.56 -3.81
C LEU A 25 5.29 3.35 -3.28
N VAL A 26 6.36 3.60 -2.54
CA VAL A 26 7.04 2.57 -1.76
C VAL A 26 6.29 2.46 -0.44
N ILE A 27 5.85 1.25 -0.13
CA ILE A 27 5.07 0.95 1.08
C ILE A 27 5.79 -0.09 1.92
N GLN A 28 5.76 0.08 3.24
CA GLN A 28 6.24 -0.92 4.20
C GLN A 28 5.02 -1.60 4.82
N PRO A 29 4.80 -2.90 4.60
CA PRO A 29 3.73 -3.61 5.29
C PRO A 29 3.91 -3.51 6.80
N VAL A 30 2.79 -3.38 7.51
CA VAL A 30 2.73 -3.34 8.98
C VAL A 30 1.77 -4.41 9.47
N THR A 31 2.06 -4.93 10.66
CA THR A 31 1.21 -5.89 11.36
C THR A 31 0.88 -5.37 12.75
N LEU A 32 -0.25 -5.82 13.29
CA LEU A 32 -0.62 -5.59 14.67
C LEU A 32 0.25 -6.49 15.56
N THR A 33 0.91 -5.88 16.53
CA THR A 33 1.61 -6.53 17.65
C THR A 33 1.18 -5.89 18.96
N TYR A 34 1.73 -6.39 20.06
CA TYR A 34 1.45 -5.92 21.42
C TYR A 34 2.75 -5.47 22.07
N ASP A 35 2.70 -4.35 22.78
CA ASP A 35 3.82 -3.92 23.61
C ASP A 35 3.87 -4.68 24.95
N GLU A 36 4.85 -4.36 25.79
CA GLU A 36 5.04 -4.97 27.12
C GLU A 36 3.85 -4.76 28.07
N THR A 37 3.01 -3.76 27.80
CA THR A 37 1.80 -3.45 28.58
C THR A 37 0.55 -4.18 28.06
N GLY A 38 0.67 -4.90 26.94
CA GLY A 38 -0.45 -5.52 26.24
C GLY A 38 -1.21 -4.55 25.34
N SER A 39 -0.70 -3.34 25.11
CA SER A 39 -1.36 -2.36 24.24
C SER A 39 -1.08 -2.66 22.76
N PRO A 40 -2.10 -2.56 21.87
CA PRO A 40 -1.92 -2.80 20.44
C PRO A 40 -1.02 -1.75 19.80
N LYS A 41 -0.12 -2.20 18.93
CA LYS A 41 0.81 -1.35 18.18
C LYS A 41 1.01 -1.87 16.76
N LEU A 42 1.11 -0.96 15.80
CA LEU A 42 1.56 -1.30 14.45
C LEU A 42 3.08 -1.37 14.39
N THR A 43 3.60 -2.48 13.91
CA THR A 43 5.04 -2.71 13.69
C THR A 43 5.28 -3.16 12.27
N GLU A 44 6.42 -2.78 11.71
CA GLU A 44 6.82 -3.17 10.36
C GLU A 44 6.92 -4.70 10.22
N PHE A 45 6.53 -5.20 9.06
CA PHE A 45 6.57 -6.62 8.75
C PHE A 45 6.96 -6.84 7.28
N GLY A 46 7.83 -7.82 7.03
CA GLY A 46 8.22 -8.21 5.68
C GLY A 46 9.00 -7.15 4.91
N ASN A 47 9.15 -7.36 3.60
CA ASN A 47 9.86 -6.45 2.70
C ASN A 47 8.95 -5.30 2.24
N SER A 48 9.55 -4.14 1.95
CA SER A 48 8.87 -3.05 1.26
C SER A 48 8.38 -3.49 -0.12
N LEU A 49 7.23 -2.97 -0.54
CA LEU A 49 6.62 -3.21 -1.85
C LEU A 49 6.46 -1.89 -2.61
N ILE A 50 6.30 -1.98 -3.93
CA ILE A 50 5.88 -0.84 -4.76
C ILE A 50 4.39 -1.03 -5.06
N ALA A 51 3.57 -0.07 -4.67
CA ALA A 51 2.13 -0.08 -4.96
C ALA A 51 1.76 1.06 -5.91
N ALA A 52 0.84 0.78 -6.83
CA ALA A 52 0.18 1.84 -7.59
C ALA A 52 -0.76 2.64 -6.68
N ASP A 53 -0.80 3.95 -6.88
CA ASP A 53 -1.68 4.89 -6.19
C ASP A 53 -2.50 5.68 -7.21
N GLN A 54 -3.82 5.66 -7.03
CA GLN A 54 -4.78 6.49 -7.76
C GLN A 54 -5.67 7.32 -6.83
N ILE A 55 -5.52 7.17 -5.52
CA ILE A 55 -6.36 7.84 -4.52
C ILE A 55 -5.66 9.03 -3.87
N GLY A 56 -4.33 9.13 -4.06
CA GLY A 56 -3.55 10.29 -3.63
C GLY A 56 -2.96 10.14 -2.23
N ALA A 57 -2.51 8.94 -1.88
CA ALA A 57 -1.85 8.73 -0.60
C ALA A 57 -0.56 9.56 -0.46
N GLY A 58 -0.37 10.12 0.72
CA GLY A 58 0.79 10.89 1.16
C GLY A 58 1.85 10.02 1.82
N GLU A 59 3.01 10.63 2.08
CA GLU A 59 4.07 10.01 2.89
C GLU A 59 3.61 9.88 4.35
N ASP A 60 4.09 8.84 5.03
CA ASP A 60 3.72 8.46 6.41
C ASP A 60 2.27 8.02 6.65
N GLU A 61 1.39 8.10 5.66
CA GLU A 61 0.01 7.60 5.79
C GLU A 61 -0.05 6.07 5.93
N ILE A 62 -0.99 5.61 6.75
CA ILE A 62 -1.37 4.19 6.81
C ILE A 62 -2.41 3.92 5.72
N VAL A 63 -2.17 2.89 4.92
CA VAL A 63 -2.95 2.56 3.73
C VAL A 63 -3.37 1.10 3.72
N MET A 64 -4.49 0.83 3.07
CA MET A 64 -4.96 -0.51 2.75
C MET A 64 -4.58 -0.85 1.31
N VAL A 65 -3.93 -2.00 1.13
CA VAL A 65 -3.34 -2.41 -0.15
C VAL A 65 -3.97 -3.71 -0.62
N ALA A 66 -4.55 -3.69 -1.83
CA ALA A 66 -4.95 -4.90 -2.54
C ALA A 66 -3.74 -5.50 -3.24
N SER A 67 -3.63 -6.83 -3.26
CA SER A 67 -2.49 -7.53 -3.85
C SER A 67 -2.90 -8.67 -4.79
N GLY A 68 -1.96 -9.11 -5.63
CA GLY A 68 -2.18 -10.13 -6.64
C GLY A 68 -3.14 -9.68 -7.73
N SER A 69 -3.98 -10.59 -8.23
CA SER A 69 -4.94 -10.28 -9.30
C SER A 69 -5.94 -9.19 -8.91
N SER A 70 -6.28 -9.10 -7.63
CA SER A 70 -7.25 -8.12 -7.11
C SER A 70 -6.77 -6.67 -7.21
N ALA A 71 -5.45 -6.43 -7.24
CA ALA A 71 -4.88 -5.10 -7.37
C ALA A 71 -5.32 -4.38 -8.67
N ARG A 72 -5.60 -5.14 -9.73
CA ARG A 72 -6.01 -4.61 -11.03
C ARG A 72 -7.47 -4.18 -11.12
N GLN A 73 -8.29 -4.51 -10.13
CA GLN A 73 -9.73 -4.24 -10.19
C GLN A 73 -10.05 -2.75 -10.06
N GLY A 74 -9.20 -1.97 -9.39
CA GLY A 74 -9.34 -0.52 -9.27
C GLY A 74 -8.79 0.27 -10.46
N LEU A 75 -8.12 -0.39 -11.42
CA LEU A 75 -7.55 0.29 -12.58
C LEU A 75 -8.50 0.28 -13.77
N THR A 76 -8.41 1.29 -14.62
CA THR A 76 -9.15 1.37 -15.90
C THR A 76 -8.77 0.24 -16.86
N ASN A 77 -7.52 -0.25 -16.79
CA ASN A 77 -7.02 -1.34 -17.63
C ASN A 77 -6.63 -2.56 -16.76
N HIS A 78 -7.46 -3.60 -16.77
CA HIS A 78 -7.23 -4.82 -15.99
C HIS A 78 -6.08 -5.71 -16.48
N ASN A 79 -5.46 -5.40 -17.62
CA ASN A 79 -4.27 -6.09 -18.11
C ASN A 79 -2.95 -5.41 -17.65
N THR A 80 -3.05 -4.31 -16.90
CA THR A 80 -1.88 -3.58 -16.40
C THR A 80 -1.02 -4.48 -15.49
N PRO A 81 0.30 -4.59 -15.70
CA PRO A 81 1.15 -5.51 -14.95
C PRO A 81 1.49 -4.98 -13.56
N ILE A 82 0.51 -5.00 -12.66
CA ILE A 82 0.64 -4.63 -11.25
C ILE A 82 0.16 -5.77 -10.35
N ASP A 83 0.76 -5.87 -9.17
CA ASP A 83 0.46 -6.84 -8.13
C ASP A 83 0.19 -6.21 -6.76
N ALA A 84 0.27 -4.88 -6.64
CA ALA A 84 -0.10 -4.11 -5.46
C ALA A 84 -0.72 -2.76 -5.84
N THR A 85 -1.82 -2.39 -5.18
CA THR A 85 -2.49 -1.10 -5.35
C THR A 85 -3.07 -0.61 -4.04
N ILE A 86 -2.84 0.66 -3.74
CA ILE A 86 -3.44 1.35 -2.60
C ILE A 86 -4.91 1.59 -2.95
N VAL A 87 -5.79 0.96 -2.15
CA VAL A 87 -7.25 1.00 -2.34
C VAL A 87 -7.97 1.80 -1.25
N GLY A 88 -7.24 2.27 -0.22
CA GLY A 88 -7.78 3.16 0.80
C GLY A 88 -6.68 3.76 1.68
N ILE A 89 -6.95 4.94 2.23
CA ILE A 89 -6.18 5.59 3.29
C ILE A 89 -6.94 5.34 4.60
N ILE A 90 -6.23 5.01 5.68
CA ILE A 90 -6.83 4.72 6.97
C ILE A 90 -6.96 6.01 7.78
N ASP A 91 -8.19 6.46 8.00
CA ASP A 91 -8.47 7.65 8.82
C ASP A 91 -8.35 7.35 10.33
N LYS A 92 -8.77 6.16 10.73
CA LYS A 92 -8.82 5.73 12.13
C LYS A 92 -8.90 4.22 12.26
N GLU A 93 -8.18 3.69 13.24
CA GLU A 93 -8.24 2.33 13.73
C GLU A 93 -8.81 2.24 15.15
N THR A 94 -9.36 1.08 15.52
CA THR A 94 -9.85 0.77 16.88
C THR A 94 -9.34 -0.59 17.32
N PHE A 95 -8.06 -0.88 17.08
CA PHE A 95 -7.49 -2.16 17.50
C PHE A 95 -7.65 -2.29 19.03
N GLU A 96 -8.35 -3.34 19.47
CA GLU A 96 -8.51 -3.69 20.89
C GLU A 96 -7.58 -4.87 21.22
N ALA A 97 -7.26 -5.01 22.51
CA ALA A 97 -6.37 -6.06 23.02
C ALA A 97 -7.08 -7.41 23.12
#